data_AF-A0A381PYV3-F1
#
_entry.id   AF-A0A381PYV3-F1
#
_cell.length_a   1.000
_cell.length_b   1.000
_cell.length_c   1.000
_cell.angle_alpha   90.00
_cell.angle_beta   90.00
_cell.angle_gamma   90.00
#
_symmetry.space_group_name_H-M   'P 1'
#
loop_
_entity.id
_entity.type
_entity.pdbx_description
1 polymer ?
#
loop_
_entity_poly.entity_id
_entity_poly.type
_entity_poly.pdbx_seq_one_letter_code
_entity_poly.pdbx_strand_id
1 'polypeptide(L)' 'MLFDNSYDSLPQEFYERINPVPVQDPKLIIFNDKLGKILGIDKNKTRQQLAELFSGNVVPKGSSPIALVYAGHQFG' A
#
# COMPACT_ATOMS: atom_id res chain seq x y z
N MET A 1 12.00 -2.74 -4.61
CA MET A 1 10.75 -3.44 -4.99
C MET A 1 10.40 -3.05 -6.41
N LEU A 2 9.97 -4.01 -7.21
CA LEU A 2 9.43 -3.81 -8.55
C LEU A 2 7.92 -4.11 -8.48
N PHE A 3 7.08 -3.28 -9.06
CA PHE A 3 5.64 -3.47 -9.08
C PHE A 3 5.20 -3.98 -10.46
N ASP A 4 4.26 -4.92 -10.44
CA ASP A 4 3.39 -5.26 -11.56
C ASP A 4 1.96 -5.04 -11.08
N ASN A 5 1.36 -3.90 -11.44
CA ASN A 5 0.03 -3.51 -11.00
C ASN A 5 -1.02 -4.08 -11.97
N SER A 6 -1.09 -5.40 -12.11
CA SER A 6 -1.91 -6.06 -13.14
C SER A 6 -3.41 -5.66 -13.09
N TYR A 7 -3.94 -5.31 -11.91
CA TYR A 7 -5.31 -4.79 -11.76
C TYR A 7 -5.56 -3.46 -12.50
N ASP A 8 -4.53 -2.63 -12.73
CA ASP A 8 -4.65 -1.40 -13.52
C ASP A 8 -5.07 -1.67 -14.97
N SER A 9 -4.84 -2.90 -15.47
CA SER A 9 -5.21 -3.29 -16.83
C SER A 9 -6.69 -3.64 -16.99
N LEU A 10 -7.43 -3.75 -15.88
CA LEU A 10 -8.87 -4.00 -15.92
C LEU A 10 -9.64 -2.73 -16.32
N PRO A 11 -10.88 -2.88 -16.83
CA PRO A 11 -11.78 -1.76 -17.07
C PRO A 11 -12.01 -0.90 -15.82
N GLN A 12 -12.28 0.39 -16.01
CA GLN A 12 -12.39 1.37 -14.91
C GLN A 12 -13.59 1.09 -14.00
N GLU A 13 -14.57 0.31 -14.44
CA GLU A 13 -15.72 -0.10 -13.64
C GLU A 13 -15.31 -0.98 -12.45
N PHE A 14 -14.11 -1.57 -12.45
CA PHE A 14 -13.61 -2.43 -11.37
C PHE A 14 -12.91 -1.68 -10.24
N TYR A 15 -12.50 -0.42 -10.46
CA TYR A 15 -11.72 0.32 -9.47
C TYR A 15 -11.76 1.84 -9.68
N GLU A 16 -11.48 2.58 -8.61
CA GLU A 16 -11.19 4.01 -8.65
C GLU A 16 -9.72 4.27 -8.32
N ARG A 17 -9.07 5.21 -9.02
CA ARG A 17 -7.70 5.63 -8.71
C ARG A 17 -7.73 6.64 -7.58
N ILE A 18 -7.13 6.30 -6.44
CA ILE A 18 -7.15 7.15 -5.25
C ILE A 18 -5.87 7.02 -4.44
N ASN A 19 -5.22 8.15 -4.17
CA ASN A 19 -4.06 8.19 -3.29
C ASN A 19 -4.48 8.07 -1.81
N PRO A 20 -3.64 7.50 -0.95
CA PRO A 20 -3.88 7.51 0.48
C PRO A 20 -3.87 8.94 1.04
N VAL A 21 -4.63 9.15 2.11
CA VAL A 21 -4.62 10.42 2.86
C VAL A 21 -3.52 10.34 3.92
N PRO A 22 -2.55 11.26 3.95
CA PRO A 22 -1.43 11.21 4.89
C PRO A 22 -1.85 11.51 6.33
N VAL A 23 -1.09 10.98 7.30
CA VAL A 23 -1.27 11.28 8.73
C VAL A 23 -0.20 12.28 9.22
N GLN A 24 -0.46 12.97 10.33
CA GLN A 24 0.42 14.05 10.80
C GLN A 24 1.75 13.57 11.42
N ASP A 25 1.73 12.51 12.24
CA ASP A 25 2.90 12.04 13.02
C ASP A 25 3.04 10.52 12.93
N PRO A 26 3.52 9.99 11.78
CA PRO A 26 3.58 8.55 11.55
C PRO A 26 4.66 7.90 12.41
N LYS A 27 4.28 6.87 13.18
CA LYS A 27 5.19 6.11 14.05
C LYS A 27 5.05 4.61 13.84
N LEU A 28 6.18 3.93 13.63
CA LEU A 28 6.22 2.48 13.49
C LEU A 28 6.14 1.83 14.87
N ILE A 29 5.11 1.01 15.10
CA ILE A 29 4.93 0.23 16.34
C ILE A 29 5.76 -1.06 16.24
N ILE A 30 5.41 -1.93 15.29
CA ILE A 30 6.07 -3.21 15.03
C ILE A 30 6.25 -3.41 13.52
N PHE A 31 7.30 -4.13 13.13
CA PHE A 31 7.55 -4.52 11.73
C PHE A 31 7.97 -5.98 11.68
N ASN A 32 7.52 -6.70 10.65
CA ASN A 32 7.89 -8.10 10.44
C ASN A 32 9.07 -8.17 9.47
N ASP A 33 10.29 -8.23 10.00
CA ASP A 33 11.52 -8.26 9.19
C ASP A 33 11.60 -9.46 8.25
N LYS A 34 11.10 -10.63 8.68
CA LYS A 34 11.11 -11.85 7.86
C LYS A 34 10.24 -11.66 6.61
N LEU A 35 9.03 -11.14 6.78
CA LEU A 35 8.13 -10.86 5.66
C LEU A 35 8.66 -9.72 4.79
N GLY A 36 9.20 -8.66 5.40
CA GLY A 36 9.80 -7.55 4.66
C GLY A 36 10.91 -8.00 3.72
N LYS A 37 11.75 -8.95 4.16
CA LYS A 37 12.78 -9.56 3.31
C LYS A 37 12.18 -10.34 2.14
N ILE A 38 11.13 -11.12 2.36
CA ILE A 38 10.43 -11.88 1.31
C ILE A 38 9.83 -10.94 0.25
N LEU A 39 9.26 -9.82 0.69
CA LEU A 39 8.65 -8.81 -0.20
C LEU A 39 9.68 -7.88 -0.86
N GLY A 40 10.98 -8.03 -0.56
CA GLY A 40 12.04 -7.17 -1.12
C GLY A 40 11.99 -5.73 -0.62
N ILE A 41 11.45 -5.50 0.58
CA ILE A 41 11.49 -4.21 1.27
C ILE A 41 12.94 -3.95 1.66
N ASP A 42 13.44 -2.79 1.27
CA ASP A 42 14.83 -2.39 1.53
C ASP A 42 15.13 -2.38 3.04
N LYS A 43 16.08 -3.24 3.43
CA LYS A 43 16.55 -3.40 4.81
C LYS A 43 17.21 -2.14 5.39
N ASN A 44 17.63 -1.20 4.52
CA ASN A 44 18.27 0.03 4.94
C ASN A 44 17.26 1.13 5.30
N LYS A 45 15.95 0.88 5.18
CA LYS A 45 14.93 1.85 5.59
C LYS A 45 14.95 2.05 7.09
N THR A 46 14.95 3.31 7.50
CA THR A 46 14.76 3.70 8.89
C THR A 46 13.34 3.38 9.34
N ARG A 47 13.13 3.28 10.66
CA ARG A 47 11.78 3.12 11.23
C ARG A 47 10.83 4.24 10.80
N GLN A 48 11.34 5.46 10.64
CA GLN A 48 10.57 6.61 10.18
C GLN A 48 10.13 6.45 8.71
N GLN A 49 11.04 6.04 7.83
CA GLN A 49 10.72 5.78 6.42
C GLN A 49 9.72 4.64 6.26
N LEU A 50 9.80 3.60 7.10
CA LEU A 50 8.79 2.54 7.13
C LEU A 50 7.45 3.07 7.63
N ALA A 51 7.45 3.91 8.68
CA ALA A 51 6.23 4.54 9.18
C ALA A 51 5.55 5.37 8.09
N GLU A 52 6.29 6.21 7.37
CA GLU A 52 5.77 7.05 6.29
C GLU A 52 5.22 6.22 5.12
N LEU A 53 5.92 5.15 4.75
CA LEU A 53 5.49 4.23 3.69
C LEU A 53 4.16 3.53 4.02
N PHE A 54 4.02 3.05 5.26
CA PHE A 54 2.86 2.25 5.68
C PHE A 54 1.71 3.07 6.27
N SER A 55 1.87 4.39 6.40
CA SER A 55 0.81 5.31 6.86
C SER A 55 0.22 6.16 5.73
N GLY A 56 0.65 5.94 4.48
CA GLY A 56 0.16 6.69 3.33
C GLY A 56 0.84 8.06 3.12
N ASN A 57 1.85 8.39 3.92
CA ASN A 57 2.62 9.63 3.76
C ASN A 57 3.58 9.59 2.56
N VAL A 58 4.02 8.39 2.16
CA VAL A 58 4.84 8.18 0.96
C VAL A 58 4.24 7.06 0.12
N VAL A 59 3.87 7.38 -1.12
CA VAL A 59 3.48 6.38 -2.11
C VAL A 59 4.73 5.74 -2.71
N PRO A 60 4.88 4.39 -2.67
CA PRO A 60 6.04 3.73 -3.24
C PRO A 60 6.21 4.01 -4.73
N LYS A 61 7.45 4.22 -5.19
CA LYS A 61 7.73 4.37 -6.62
C LYS A 61 7.28 3.11 -7.39
N GLY A 62 6.47 3.32 -8.43
CA GLY A 62 5.96 2.26 -9.29
C GLY A 62 4.66 1.62 -8.82
N SER A 63 4.16 1.92 -7.61
CA SER A 63 2.81 1.49 -7.21
C SER A 63 1.73 2.36 -7.87
N SER A 64 0.56 1.77 -8.07
CA SER A 64 -0.65 2.46 -8.53
C SER A 64 -1.79 2.24 -7.53
N PRO A 65 -2.02 3.18 -6.60
CA PRO A 65 -3.08 3.04 -5.59
C PRO A 65 -4.48 3.07 -6.21
N ILE A 66 -5.28 2.05 -5.88
CA ILE A 66 -6.67 1.91 -6.35
C ILE A 66 -7.59 1.47 -5.20
N ALA A 67 -8.85 1.88 -5.25
CA ALA A 67 -9.94 1.36 -4.43
C ALA A 67 -10.82 0.46 -5.30
N LEU A 68 -10.94 -0.82 -4.92
CA LEU A 68 -11.71 -1.81 -5.69
C LEU A 68 -13.20 -1.72 -5.35
N VAL A 69 -14.04 -1.83 -6.38
CA VAL A 69 -15.47 -2.05 -6.16
C VAL A 69 -15.72 -3.50 -5.75
N TYR A 70 -16.62 -3.71 -4.79
CA TYR A 70 -17.12 -5.03 -4.44
C TYR A 70 -18.53 -4.93 -3.88
N ALA A 71 -19.22 -6.07 -3.87
CA ALA A 71 -20.52 -6.22 -3.23
C ALA A 71 -20.57 -7.56 -2.49
N GLY A 72 -21.55 -7.72 -1.60
CA GLY A 72 -21.78 -8.95 -0.87
C GLY A 72 -23.04 -8.84 -0.02
N HIS A 73 -23.65 -9.99 0.28
CA HIS A 73 -24.80 -10.02 1.18
C HIS A 73 -24.32 -9.80 2.62
N GLN A 74 -24.85 -8.76 3.25
CA GLN A 74 -24.70 -8.54 4.69
C GLN A 74 -26.08 -8.70 5.32
N PHE A 75 -26.24 -9.72 6.17
CA PHE A 75 -27.49 -10.02 6.89
C PHE A 75 -28.71 -10.43 6.03
N GLY A 76 -28.50 -10.84 4.77
CA GLY A 76 -29.56 -11.35 3.88
C GLY A 76 -30.04 -10.28 2.92
#